data_AF-R7MBU2-F1
#
_entry.id   AF-R7MBU2-F1
#
_cell.length_a   1.000
_cell.length_b   1.000
_cell.length_c   1.000
_cell.angle_alpha   90.00
_cell.angle_beta   90.00
_cell.angle_gamma   90.00
#
_symmetry.space_group_name_H-M   'P 1'
#
loop_
_entity.id
_entity.type
_entity.pdbx_description
1 polymer ?
#
loop_
_entity_poly.entity_id
_entity_poly.type
_entity_poly.pdbx_seq_one_letter_code
_entity_poly.pdbx_strand_id
1 'polypeptide(L)'
;MKLEQNDLSPLFSSTNIPDIFFTGYLPEANGDFIKVYLYLLFLSKYDKDIKINDLCKKLGLSLKVIQDAMKYWEEQGIIVKKNTGYSFNNLQEIELNNLYKPRVALSAEQVQKSAESQKRAKTMESINNQYFSGLMPTTWYPDIELWFKKYGFDDEVMMALFNYCFNKSALHKNYIQTVADAWAKNSIKTYSDLDLYYEKQEAVNKIANMITKKLTLGRQLSQYEYAYVEKWVIDFKFTFDVIEIALRRTTSKVNPSFDYIDKLLTDWHDRGFTTPEHVQKFLADMKQKSKDIKTLEKASGYQNYNQRKYDNLNSLYANQKQ
;
A
#
# COMPACT_ATOMS: atom_id res chain seq x y z
N MET A 1 15.65 8.60 61.74
CA MET A 1 16.43 9.67 61.10
C MET A 1 15.74 10.02 59.79
N LYS A 2 15.14 11.22 59.67
CA LYS A 2 14.62 11.69 58.37
C LYS A 2 15.82 12.23 57.59
N LEU A 3 16.11 11.61 56.46
CA LEU A 3 17.09 12.10 55.49
C LEU A 3 16.28 12.87 54.45
N GLU A 4 16.54 14.17 54.32
CA GLU A 4 15.95 14.99 53.27
C GLU A 4 16.98 15.10 52.12
N GLN A 5 16.58 14.73 50.91
CA GLN A 5 17.36 15.03 49.71
C GLN A 5 17.14 16.51 49.38
N ASN A 6 18.20 17.23 49.03
CA ASN A 6 18.07 18.58 48.49
C ASN A 6 17.25 18.53 47.21
N ASP A 7 16.13 19.26 47.18
CA ASP A 7 15.37 19.53 45.96
C ASP A 7 16.29 20.27 44.98
N LEU A 8 16.84 19.53 44.01
CA LEU A 8 17.66 20.10 42.94
C LEU A 8 16.81 21.11 42.17
N SER A 9 17.33 22.35 42.05
CA SER A 9 16.75 23.37 41.18
C SER A 9 16.51 22.77 39.78
N PRO A 10 15.40 23.13 39.09
CA PRO A 10 15.12 22.65 37.74
C PRO A 10 16.29 22.83 36.77
N LEU A 11 17.13 23.84 36.99
CA LEU A 11 18.35 24.12 36.22
C LEU A 11 19.37 22.96 36.24
N PHE A 12 19.44 22.21 37.34
CA PHE A 12 20.38 21.11 37.54
C PHE A 12 19.70 19.74 37.48
N SER A 13 18.46 19.70 36.99
CA SER A 13 17.63 18.51 36.97
C SER A 13 17.48 17.98 35.54
N SER A 14 17.35 16.65 35.38
CA SER A 14 17.01 16.01 34.11
C SER A 14 15.67 15.26 34.18
N THR A 15 14.98 15.15 33.05
CA THR A 15 13.84 14.24 32.89
C THR A 15 14.31 13.05 32.09
N ASN A 16 14.37 11.87 32.73
CA ASN A 16 14.82 10.65 32.07
C ASN A 16 13.67 10.02 31.29
N ILE A 17 13.98 9.52 30.09
CA ILE A 17 13.03 8.86 29.20
C ILE A 17 13.65 7.50 28.82
N PRO A 18 12.96 6.38 29.03
CA PRO A 18 13.48 5.07 28.64
C PRO A 18 13.73 4.98 27.14
N ASP A 19 14.81 4.30 26.71
CA ASP A 19 15.16 4.12 25.29
C ASP A 19 14.04 3.47 24.47
N ILE A 20 13.22 2.63 25.12
CA ILE A 20 12.01 2.03 24.57
C ILE A 20 11.05 3.08 23.99
N PHE A 21 10.98 4.28 24.59
CA PHE A 21 10.19 5.38 24.05
C PHE A 21 10.67 5.76 22.65
N PHE A 22 11.99 5.89 22.48
CA PHE A 22 12.60 6.34 21.22
C PHE A 22 12.50 5.29 20.13
N THR A 23 12.61 4.01 20.49
CA THR A 23 12.54 2.92 19.52
C THR A 23 11.09 2.57 19.17
N GLY A 24 10.20 2.49 20.16
CA GLY A 24 8.84 1.96 19.99
C GLY A 24 7.73 2.99 19.81
N TYR A 25 7.82 4.16 20.44
CA TYR A 25 6.67 5.08 20.56
C TYR A 25 6.86 6.39 19.80
N LEU A 26 8.08 6.94 19.81
CA LEU A 26 8.41 8.18 19.13
C LEU A 26 8.20 8.11 17.61
N PRO A 27 8.60 7.04 16.88
CA PRO A 27 8.49 7.01 15.42
C PRO A 27 7.05 6.99 14.91
N GLU A 28 6.11 6.46 15.70
CA GLU A 28 4.70 6.34 15.31
C GLU A 28 3.86 7.55 15.77
N ALA A 29 4.31 8.28 16.79
CA ALA A 29 3.58 9.40 17.36
C ALA A 29 3.69 10.68 16.52
N ASN A 30 2.61 11.45 16.48
CA ASN A 30 2.63 12.80 15.91
C ASN A 30 3.56 13.72 16.72
N GLY A 31 4.29 14.61 16.05
CA GLY A 31 5.22 15.56 16.68
C GLY A 31 4.60 16.42 17.78
N ASP A 32 3.35 16.88 17.60
CA ASP A 32 2.63 17.63 18.63
C ASP A 32 2.27 16.74 19.81
N PHE A 33 1.98 15.45 19.59
CA PHE A 33 1.64 14.51 20.66
C PHE A 33 2.87 14.19 21.51
N ILE A 34 4.04 14.10 20.88
CA ILE A 34 5.33 13.97 21.57
C ILE A 34 5.58 15.22 22.43
N LYS A 35 5.38 16.42 21.89
CA LYS A 35 5.52 17.68 22.64
C LYS A 35 4.62 17.68 23.89
N VAL A 36 3.37 17.21 23.76
CA VAL A 36 2.44 17.08 24.89
C VAL A 36 2.96 16.06 25.91
N TYR A 37 3.35 14.87 25.46
CA TYR A 37 3.90 13.81 26.33
C TYR A 37 5.11 14.29 27.13
N LEU A 38 6.11 14.86 26.48
CA LEU A 38 7.35 15.32 27.12
C LEU A 38 7.06 16.39 28.18
N TYR A 39 6.14 17.31 27.90
CA TYR A 39 5.78 18.35 28.84
C TYR A 39 5.00 17.81 30.05
N LEU A 40 4.07 16.89 29.82
CA LEU A 40 3.33 16.24 30.91
C LEU A 40 4.24 15.36 31.77
N LEU A 41 5.19 14.64 31.17
CA LEU A 41 6.20 13.85 31.88
C LEU A 41 7.11 14.74 32.73
N PHE A 42 7.49 15.91 32.21
CA PHE A 42 8.22 16.92 32.99
C PHE A 42 7.40 17.41 34.18
N LEU A 43 6.10 17.74 34.00
CA LEU A 43 5.25 18.21 35.09
C LEU A 43 5.00 17.14 36.16
N SER A 44 4.86 15.87 35.76
CA SER A 44 4.64 14.76 36.69
C SER A 44 5.83 14.52 37.61
N LYS A 45 7.06 14.84 37.17
CA LYS A 45 8.26 14.76 38.02
C LYS A 45 8.16 15.68 39.25
N TYR A 46 7.43 16.79 39.15
CA TYR A 46 7.31 17.81 40.20
C TYR A 46 5.94 17.84 40.85
N ASP A 47 5.12 16.80 40.63
CA ASP A 47 3.74 16.71 41.10
C ASP A 47 2.93 17.99 40.80
N LYS A 48 3.09 18.51 39.58
CA LYS A 48 2.39 19.73 39.13
C LYS A 48 1.17 19.42 38.30
N ASP A 49 0.04 19.96 38.72
CA ASP A 49 -1.19 19.96 37.95
C ASP A 49 -1.20 21.08 36.90
N ILE A 50 -1.85 20.82 35.78
CA ILE A 50 -2.09 21.82 34.74
C ILE A 50 -3.51 21.70 34.19
N LYS A 51 -4.18 22.84 34.01
CA LYS A 51 -5.47 22.88 33.32
C LYS A 51 -5.25 22.79 31.82
N ILE A 52 -6.17 22.14 31.11
CA ILE A 52 -6.08 21.95 29.65
C ILE A 52 -5.90 23.29 28.91
N ASN A 53 -6.62 24.35 29.31
CA ASN A 53 -6.48 25.67 28.69
C ASN A 53 -5.09 26.29 28.87
N ASP A 54 -4.46 26.06 30.02
CA ASP A 54 -3.11 26.55 30.29
C ASP A 54 -2.07 25.72 29.54
N LEU A 55 -2.29 24.40 29.42
CA LEU A 55 -1.49 23.51 28.59
C LEU A 55 -1.52 23.93 27.11
N CYS A 56 -2.69 24.29 26.58
CA CYS A 56 -2.85 24.82 25.22
C CYS A 56 -1.99 26.07 25.01
N LYS A 57 -2.12 27.06 25.92
CA LYS A 57 -1.33 28.31 25.86
C LYS A 57 0.16 28.05 25.98
N LYS A 58 0.57 27.16 26.89
CA LYS A 58 1.98 26.86 27.16
C LYS A 58 2.68 26.18 26.00
N LEU A 59 1.98 25.28 25.30
CA LEU A 59 2.54 24.52 24.18
C LEU A 59 2.29 25.16 22.82
N GLY A 60 1.42 26.18 22.75
CA GLY A 60 1.00 26.81 21.50
C GLY A 60 0.14 25.89 20.63
N LEU A 61 -0.62 24.98 21.26
CA LEU A 61 -1.42 23.96 20.58
C LEU A 61 -2.92 24.23 20.79
N SER A 62 -3.74 23.84 19.80
CA SER A 62 -5.19 23.94 19.93
C SER A 62 -5.75 22.94 20.94
N LEU A 63 -6.90 23.26 21.53
CA LEU A 63 -7.61 22.36 22.44
C LEU A 63 -7.85 20.97 21.84
N LYS A 64 -8.21 20.93 20.56
CA LYS A 64 -8.43 19.68 19.83
C LYS A 64 -7.16 18.82 19.77
N VAL A 65 -6.02 19.42 19.44
CA VAL A 65 -4.73 18.70 19.38
C VAL A 65 -4.34 18.14 20.75
N ILE A 66 -4.54 18.90 21.83
CA ILE A 66 -4.28 18.40 23.19
C ILE A 66 -5.19 17.21 23.53
N GLN A 67 -6.48 17.31 23.22
CA GLN A 67 -7.45 16.22 23.47
C GLN A 67 -7.10 14.97 22.66
N ASP A 68 -6.79 15.13 21.38
CA ASP A 68 -6.38 14.03 20.50
C ASP A 68 -5.06 13.39 20.98
N ALA A 69 -4.10 14.19 21.45
CA ALA A 69 -2.85 13.69 22.05
C ALA A 69 -3.09 12.89 23.33
N MET A 70 -3.92 13.40 24.25
CA MET A 70 -4.26 12.70 25.49
C MET A 70 -4.94 11.37 25.20
N LYS A 71 -5.90 11.37 24.26
CA LYS A 71 -6.59 10.16 23.82
C LYS A 71 -5.62 9.15 23.19
N TYR A 72 -4.71 9.61 22.33
CA TYR A 72 -3.70 8.74 21.72
C TYR A 72 -2.83 8.05 22.79
N TRP A 73 -2.30 8.79 23.76
CA TRP A 73 -1.46 8.21 24.81
C TRP A 73 -2.24 7.31 25.79
N GLU A 74 -3.54 7.53 25.95
CA GLU A 74 -4.44 6.63 26.67
C GLU A 74 -4.69 5.33 25.89
N GLU A 75 -4.92 5.41 24.58
CA GLU A 75 -5.07 4.24 23.70
C GLU A 75 -3.79 3.39 23.64
N GLN A 76 -2.61 4.03 23.68
CA GLN A 76 -1.33 3.34 23.80
C GLN A 76 -1.08 2.76 25.21
N GLY A 77 -1.95 3.04 26.19
CA GLY A 77 -1.81 2.60 27.57
C GLY A 77 -0.67 3.26 28.33
N ILE A 78 -0.08 4.35 27.80
CA ILE A 78 1.01 5.07 28.45
C ILE A 78 0.47 5.99 29.55
N ILE A 79 -0.70 6.60 29.31
CA ILE A 79 -1.39 7.43 30.28
C ILE A 79 -2.69 6.75 30.67
N VAL A 80 -2.98 6.66 31.97
CA VAL A 80 -4.24 6.11 32.48
C VAL A 80 -5.01 7.18 33.22
N LYS A 81 -6.29 7.33 32.88
CA LYS A 81 -7.21 8.21 33.59
C LYS A 81 -7.55 7.64 34.97
N LYS A 82 -7.36 8.46 36.01
CA LYS A 82 -7.76 8.20 37.40
C LYS A 82 -8.95 9.09 37.77
N ASN A 83 -9.58 8.78 38.91
CA ASN A 83 -10.70 9.57 39.45
C ASN A 83 -10.34 11.05 39.63
N THR A 84 -9.07 11.36 39.92
CA THR A 84 -8.60 12.72 40.21
C THR A 84 -7.52 13.21 39.25
N GLY A 85 -7.38 12.62 38.05
CA GLY A 85 -6.39 13.08 37.07
C GLY A 85 -5.89 11.97 36.14
N TYR A 86 -4.59 11.95 35.89
CA TYR A 86 -3.92 10.96 35.04
C TYR A 86 -2.65 10.45 35.70
N SER A 87 -2.22 9.24 35.35
CA SER A 87 -0.90 8.71 35.72
C SER A 87 -0.18 8.10 34.53
N PHE A 88 1.14 8.24 34.51
CA PHE A 88 1.99 7.54 33.57
C PHE A 88 2.21 6.09 34.03
N ASN A 89 2.05 5.17 33.10
CA ASN A 89 2.48 3.79 33.27
C ASN A 89 3.97 3.66 32.97
N ASN A 90 4.60 2.65 33.57
CA ASN A 90 5.99 2.33 33.28
C ASN A 90 6.10 1.67 31.89
N LEU A 91 6.72 2.36 30.93
CA LEU A 91 6.91 1.87 29.56
C LEU A 91 7.65 0.53 29.52
N GLN A 92 8.63 0.34 30.39
CA GLN A 92 9.41 -0.91 30.45
C GLN A 92 8.55 -2.07 30.93
N GLU A 93 7.64 -1.84 31.90
CA GLU A 93 6.69 -2.85 32.37
C GLU A 93 5.62 -3.16 31.32
N ILE A 94 5.15 -2.16 30.57
CA ILE A 94 4.22 -2.38 29.45
C ILE A 94 4.87 -3.31 28.43
N GLU A 95 6.10 -3.01 27.99
CA GLU A 95 6.81 -3.85 27.02
C GLU A 95 7.13 -5.23 27.57
N LEU A 96 7.58 -5.31 28.82
CA LEU A 96 7.81 -6.60 29.49
C LEU A 96 6.53 -7.43 29.48
N ASN A 97 5.40 -6.86 29.90
CA ASN A 97 4.12 -7.53 29.88
C ASN A 97 3.68 -7.92 28.46
N ASN A 98 3.96 -7.11 27.44
CA ASN A 98 3.66 -7.47 26.05
C ASN A 98 4.53 -8.64 25.54
N LEU A 99 5.77 -8.75 26.01
CA LEU A 99 6.66 -9.89 25.71
C LEU A 99 6.21 -11.18 26.40
N TYR A 100 5.76 -11.08 27.67
CA TYR A 100 5.43 -12.25 28.51
C TYR A 100 3.94 -12.57 28.59
N LYS A 101 3.04 -11.74 28.05
CA LYS A 101 1.61 -12.07 27.90
C LYS A 101 1.52 -13.41 27.17
N PRO A 102 0.92 -14.45 27.78
CA PRO A 102 0.96 -15.78 27.21
C PRO A 102 0.16 -15.80 25.90
N ARG A 103 0.86 -15.70 24.77
CA ARG A 103 0.44 -16.40 23.57
C ARG A 103 0.74 -17.88 23.82
N VAL A 104 -0.20 -18.55 24.50
CA VAL A 104 -0.26 -20.01 24.67
C VAL A 104 -0.21 -20.78 23.32
N ALA A 105 -0.18 -20.09 22.18
CA ALA A 105 0.03 -20.70 20.87
C ALA A 105 1.51 -20.98 20.51
N LEU A 106 2.50 -20.55 21.30
CA LEU A 106 3.91 -20.86 21.06
C LEU A 106 4.60 -21.28 22.37
N SER A 107 4.04 -22.30 23.02
CA SER A 107 4.78 -23.02 24.07
C SER A 107 6.03 -23.68 23.45
N ALA A 108 7.01 -23.98 24.30
CA ALA A 108 8.35 -24.49 24.05
C ALA A 108 8.53 -25.72 23.12
N GLU A 109 7.50 -26.16 22.40
CA GLU A 109 7.52 -27.32 21.50
C GLU A 109 8.06 -27.02 20.08
N GLN A 110 8.22 -25.74 19.66
CA GLN A 110 8.78 -25.39 18.33
C GLN A 110 10.31 -25.26 18.26
N VAL A 111 11.04 -25.82 19.23
CA VAL A 111 12.51 -25.95 19.22
C VAL A 111 13.00 -26.92 18.10
N GLN A 112 12.10 -27.48 17.29
CA GLN A 112 12.35 -28.57 16.33
C GLN A 112 12.87 -28.19 14.92
N LYS A 113 13.31 -26.96 14.61
CA LYS A 113 13.91 -26.62 13.29
C LYS A 113 15.19 -25.79 13.40
N SER A 114 16.31 -26.42 13.76
CA SER A 114 17.58 -25.71 14.03
C SER A 114 18.15 -24.93 12.84
N ALA A 115 17.99 -25.40 11.59
CA ALA A 115 18.53 -24.69 10.42
C ALA A 115 17.62 -23.56 9.90
N GLU A 116 16.31 -23.79 9.81
CA GLU A 116 15.34 -22.79 9.33
C GLU A 116 15.15 -21.67 10.37
N SER A 117 15.12 -22.01 11.66
CA SER A 117 15.10 -21.03 12.74
C SER A 117 16.39 -20.20 12.78
N GLN A 118 17.55 -20.82 12.52
CA GLN A 118 18.83 -20.09 12.46
C GLN A 118 18.91 -19.16 11.25
N LYS A 119 18.41 -19.56 10.07
CA LYS A 119 18.33 -18.67 8.91
C LYS A 119 17.43 -17.46 9.17
N ARG A 120 16.22 -17.69 9.69
CA ARG A 120 15.30 -16.60 10.06
C ARG A 120 15.89 -15.67 11.11
N ALA A 121 16.61 -16.21 12.11
CA ALA A 121 17.29 -15.38 13.11
C ALA A 121 18.34 -14.46 12.47
N LYS A 122 19.14 -14.96 11.51
CA LYS A 122 20.10 -14.15 10.74
C LYS A 122 19.39 -13.10 9.87
N THR A 123 18.26 -13.46 9.28
CA THR A 123 17.45 -12.51 8.50
C THR A 123 16.91 -11.40 9.39
N MET A 124 16.38 -11.72 10.57
CA MET A 124 15.93 -10.73 11.56
C MET A 124 17.08 -9.84 12.05
N GLU A 125 18.26 -10.40 12.28
CA GLU A 125 19.46 -9.66 12.66
C GLU A 125 19.89 -8.69 11.54
N SER A 126 19.84 -9.13 10.29
CA SER A 126 20.14 -8.31 9.11
C SER A 126 19.14 -7.16 8.97
N ILE A 127 17.85 -7.43 9.16
CA ILE A 127 16.79 -6.40 9.20
C ILE A 127 17.06 -5.38 10.30
N ASN A 128 17.37 -5.84 11.51
CA ASN A 128 17.67 -4.98 12.65
C ASN A 128 18.85 -4.04 12.35
N ASN A 129 19.95 -4.60 11.87
CA ASN A 129 21.16 -3.83 11.61
C ASN A 129 20.99 -2.86 10.44
N GLN A 130 20.32 -3.28 9.36
CA GLN A 130 20.21 -2.50 8.13
C GLN A 130 19.16 -1.39 8.23
N TYR A 131 18.02 -1.64 8.89
CA TYR A 131 16.88 -0.72 8.87
C TYR A 131 16.59 -0.05 10.21
N PHE A 132 17.11 -0.59 11.32
CA PHE A 132 16.88 -0.06 12.66
C PHE A 132 18.19 0.27 13.41
N SER A 133 19.33 0.28 12.71
CA SER A 133 20.64 0.57 13.30
C SER A 133 21.01 -0.33 14.50
N GLY A 134 20.48 -1.55 14.53
CA GLY A 134 20.68 -2.48 15.65
C GLY A 134 19.72 -2.28 16.83
N LEU A 135 18.84 -1.28 16.78
CA LEU A 135 17.92 -0.88 17.85
C LEU A 135 16.44 -1.16 17.52
N MET A 136 16.16 -2.23 16.76
CA MET A 136 14.80 -2.64 16.42
C MET A 136 14.00 -2.93 17.70
N PRO A 137 12.79 -2.35 17.86
CA PRO A 137 11.97 -2.59 19.04
C PRO A 137 11.62 -4.06 19.18
N THR A 138 11.61 -4.56 20.41
CA THR A 138 11.37 -5.99 20.70
C THR A 138 10.02 -6.49 20.20
N THR A 139 9.03 -5.61 20.07
CA THR A 139 7.70 -5.92 19.51
C THR A 139 7.73 -6.30 18.02
N TRP A 140 8.80 -5.99 17.28
CA TRP A 140 8.90 -6.33 15.85
C TRP A 140 9.21 -7.80 15.60
N TYR A 141 10.05 -8.42 16.42
CA TYR A 141 10.44 -9.82 16.26
C TYR A 141 9.25 -10.79 16.16
N PRO A 142 8.24 -10.74 17.06
CA PRO A 142 7.07 -11.61 16.94
C PRO A 142 6.20 -11.29 15.72
N ASP A 143 6.16 -10.03 15.27
CA ASP A 143 5.40 -9.63 14.08
C ASP A 143 6.09 -10.12 12.80
N ILE A 144 7.41 -10.02 12.71
CA ILE A 144 8.20 -10.55 11.59
C ILE A 144 8.06 -12.08 11.53
N GLU A 145 8.13 -12.77 12.67
CA GLU A 145 7.91 -14.22 12.72
C GLU A 145 6.48 -14.58 12.29
N LEU A 146 5.49 -13.78 12.68
CA LEU A 146 4.11 -13.94 12.22
C LEU A 146 4.00 -13.74 10.71
N TRP A 147 4.69 -12.76 10.12
CA TRP A 147 4.68 -12.51 8.68
C TRP A 147 5.34 -13.66 7.91
N PHE A 148 6.47 -14.20 8.39
CA PHE A 148 7.06 -15.42 7.82
C PHE A 148 6.04 -16.56 7.78
N LYS A 149 5.35 -16.82 8.90
CA LYS A 149 4.37 -17.91 9.01
C LYS A 149 3.10 -17.65 8.19
N LYS A 150 2.58 -16.42 8.22
CA LYS A 150 1.31 -16.03 7.59
C LYS A 150 1.42 -16.04 6.06
N TYR A 151 2.50 -15.49 5.52
CA TYR A 151 2.65 -15.32 4.08
C TYR A 151 3.48 -16.43 3.42
N GLY A 152 4.27 -17.16 4.21
CA GLY A 152 5.16 -18.20 3.69
C GLY A 152 6.29 -17.63 2.83
N PHE A 153 6.71 -16.40 3.10
CA PHE A 153 7.86 -15.77 2.45
C PHE A 153 9.14 -16.48 2.84
N ASP A 154 10.07 -16.62 1.89
CA ASP A 154 11.44 -16.97 2.19
C ASP A 154 12.22 -15.77 2.76
N ASP A 155 13.47 -16.03 3.16
CA ASP A 155 14.34 -15.03 3.77
C ASP A 155 14.60 -13.83 2.84
N GLU A 156 14.75 -14.09 1.54
CA GLU A 156 15.06 -13.07 0.54
C GLU A 156 13.86 -12.14 0.26
N VAL A 157 12.65 -12.70 0.17
CA VAL A 157 11.42 -11.93 0.04
C VAL A 157 11.18 -11.09 1.30
N MET A 158 11.45 -11.61 2.49
CA MET A 158 11.34 -10.81 3.71
C MET A 158 12.32 -9.62 3.71
N MET A 159 13.58 -9.84 3.32
CA MET A 159 14.54 -8.73 3.17
C MET A 159 14.07 -7.73 2.12
N ALA A 160 13.58 -8.21 0.97
CA ALA A 160 13.08 -7.35 -0.10
C ALA A 160 11.86 -6.52 0.34
N LEU A 161 10.98 -7.08 1.18
CA LEU A 161 9.83 -6.39 1.74
C LEU A 161 10.27 -5.17 2.56
N PHE A 162 11.23 -5.36 3.47
CA PHE A 162 11.77 -4.26 4.27
C PHE A 162 12.53 -3.25 3.40
N ASN A 163 13.33 -3.72 2.44
CA ASN A 163 14.03 -2.85 1.50
C ASN A 163 13.06 -1.98 0.69
N TYR A 164 11.97 -2.57 0.20
CA TYR A 164 10.94 -1.85 -0.54
C TYR A 164 10.29 -0.76 0.34
N CYS A 165 9.89 -1.11 1.56
CA CYS A 165 9.24 -0.18 2.48
C CYS A 165 10.18 0.95 2.92
N PHE A 166 11.46 0.63 3.13
CA PHE A 166 12.50 1.60 3.45
C PHE A 166 12.72 2.59 2.31
N ASN A 167 12.84 2.12 1.06
CA ASN A 167 13.03 2.97 -0.13
C ASN A 167 11.80 3.86 -0.43
N LYS A 168 10.64 3.53 0.13
CA LYS A 168 9.42 4.35 0.09
C LYS A 168 9.28 5.30 1.29
N SER A 169 10.29 5.37 2.16
CA SER A 169 10.27 6.15 3.40
C SER A 169 9.09 5.80 4.33
N ALA A 170 8.68 4.53 4.34
CA ALA A 170 7.49 4.06 5.05
C ALA A 170 7.77 2.74 5.80
N LEU A 171 8.58 2.79 6.86
CA LEU A 171 8.98 1.61 7.65
C LEU A 171 8.14 1.39 8.92
N HIS A 172 6.84 1.66 8.87
CA HIS A 172 5.92 1.41 9.99
C HIS A 172 5.11 0.13 9.72
N LYS A 173 4.73 -0.59 10.78
CA LYS A 173 4.17 -1.95 10.70
C LYS A 173 2.96 -2.07 9.77
N ASN A 174 2.04 -1.10 9.83
CA ASN A 174 0.82 -1.10 9.01
C ASN A 174 1.10 -1.06 7.50
N TYR A 175 2.09 -0.26 7.09
CA TYR A 175 2.47 -0.18 5.69
C TYR A 175 3.17 -1.44 5.22
N ILE A 176 4.11 -1.96 6.01
CA ILE A 176 4.79 -3.23 5.70
C ILE A 176 3.77 -4.37 5.55
N GLN A 177 2.79 -4.45 6.46
CA GLN A 177 1.74 -5.44 6.39
C GLN A 177 0.88 -5.27 5.12
N THR A 178 0.57 -4.03 4.71
CA THR A 178 -0.18 -3.75 3.49
C THR A 178 0.58 -4.23 2.24
N VAL A 179 1.90 -3.99 2.18
CA VAL A 179 2.74 -4.46 1.09
C VAL A 179 2.84 -6.00 1.10
N ALA A 180 3.02 -6.60 2.28
CA ALA A 180 3.05 -8.04 2.44
C ALA A 180 1.74 -8.72 2.02
N ASP A 181 0.59 -8.15 2.41
CA ASP A 181 -0.73 -8.62 1.97
C ASP A 181 -0.88 -8.51 0.45
N ALA A 182 -0.35 -7.46 -0.17
CA ALA A 182 -0.37 -7.31 -1.64
C ALA A 182 0.53 -8.35 -2.34
N TRP A 183 1.73 -8.61 -1.82
CA TRP A 183 2.64 -9.62 -2.37
C TRP A 183 2.07 -11.03 -2.22
N ALA A 184 1.50 -11.35 -1.07
CA ALA A 184 0.86 -12.63 -0.82
C ALA A 184 -0.37 -12.86 -1.73
N LYS A 185 -1.16 -11.81 -2.01
CA LYS A 185 -2.26 -11.87 -3.00
C LYS A 185 -1.76 -12.21 -4.41
N ASN A 186 -0.54 -11.80 -4.75
CA ASN A 186 0.12 -12.15 -6.01
C ASN A 186 0.86 -13.48 -5.96
N SER A 187 0.63 -14.30 -4.91
CA SER A 187 1.25 -15.61 -4.70
C SER A 187 2.78 -15.59 -4.62
N ILE A 188 3.36 -14.45 -4.23
CA ILE A 188 4.81 -14.31 -4.07
C ILE A 188 5.25 -15.02 -2.80
N LYS A 189 6.20 -15.95 -2.91
CA LYS A 189 6.82 -16.62 -1.74
C LYS A 189 8.33 -16.65 -1.83
N THR A 190 8.86 -16.73 -3.03
CA THR A 190 10.30 -16.79 -3.30
C THR A 190 10.80 -15.54 -4.01
N TYR A 191 12.11 -15.30 -3.95
CA TYR A 191 12.70 -14.20 -4.71
C TYR A 191 12.40 -14.30 -6.21
N SER A 192 12.38 -15.52 -6.76
CA SER A 192 12.00 -15.74 -8.16
C SER A 192 10.57 -15.29 -8.47
N ASP A 193 9.61 -15.50 -7.56
CA ASP A 193 8.24 -15.02 -7.74
C ASP A 193 8.18 -13.50 -7.71
N LEU A 194 8.98 -12.88 -6.82
CA LEU A 194 9.06 -11.43 -6.67
C LEU A 194 9.68 -10.78 -7.92
N ASP A 195 10.72 -11.40 -8.48
CA ASP A 195 11.37 -10.94 -9.71
C ASP A 195 10.40 -10.96 -10.89
N LEU A 196 9.71 -12.09 -11.09
CA LEU A 196 8.64 -12.22 -12.10
C LEU A 196 7.52 -11.20 -11.90
N TYR A 197 7.15 -10.92 -10.65
CA TYR A 197 6.17 -9.89 -10.33
C TYR A 197 6.66 -8.49 -10.75
N TYR A 198 7.92 -8.15 -10.46
CA TYR A 198 8.49 -6.87 -10.85
C TYR A 198 8.65 -6.74 -12.37
N GLU A 199 9.07 -7.78 -13.08
CA GLU A 199 9.13 -7.79 -14.54
C GLU A 199 7.77 -7.48 -15.16
N LYS A 200 6.69 -8.11 -14.67
CA LYS A 200 5.31 -7.84 -15.12
C LYS A 200 4.93 -6.39 -14.87
N GLN A 201 5.17 -5.89 -13.66
CA GLN A 201 4.87 -4.51 -13.28
C GLN A 201 5.65 -3.50 -14.14
N GLU A 202 6.92 -3.76 -14.42
CA GLU A 202 7.74 -2.90 -15.28
C GLU A 202 7.20 -2.87 -16.72
N ALA A 203 6.85 -4.03 -17.28
CA ALA A 203 6.27 -4.13 -18.62
C ALA A 203 4.96 -3.33 -18.74
N VAL A 204 4.06 -3.48 -17.76
CA VAL A 204 2.79 -2.74 -17.69
C VAL A 204 3.06 -1.24 -17.53
N ASN A 205 3.93 -0.84 -16.61
CA ASN A 205 4.25 0.57 -16.36
C ASN A 205 4.89 1.25 -17.58
N LYS A 206 5.74 0.54 -18.33
CA LYS A 206 6.33 1.04 -19.56
C LYS A 206 5.25 1.38 -20.58
N ILE A 207 4.31 0.46 -20.80
CA ILE A 207 3.21 0.65 -21.75
C ILE A 207 2.23 1.72 -21.25
N ALA A 208 1.87 1.72 -19.96
CA ALA A 208 1.02 2.74 -19.33
C ALA A 208 1.59 4.16 -19.52
N ASN A 209 2.90 4.34 -19.34
CA ASN A 209 3.59 5.60 -19.58
C ASN A 209 3.55 6.01 -21.05
N MET A 210 3.70 5.07 -21.98
CA MET A 210 3.58 5.34 -23.41
C MET A 210 2.14 5.74 -23.80
N ILE A 211 1.12 5.09 -23.25
CA ILE A 211 -0.30 5.45 -23.44
C ILE A 211 -0.56 6.87 -22.93
N THR A 212 -0.13 7.17 -21.70
CA THR A 212 -0.27 8.49 -21.07
C THR A 212 0.33 9.59 -21.94
N LYS A 213 1.54 9.36 -22.47
CA LYS A 213 2.22 10.30 -23.39
C LYS A 213 1.48 10.45 -24.72
N LYS A 214 1.05 9.35 -25.36
CA LYS A 214 0.35 9.40 -26.65
C LYS A 214 -1.03 10.05 -26.57
N LEU A 215 -1.74 9.84 -25.47
CA LEU A 215 -3.03 10.46 -25.22
C LEU A 215 -2.90 11.88 -24.64
N THR A 216 -1.68 12.35 -24.35
CA THR A 216 -1.44 13.68 -23.75
C THR A 216 -2.22 13.87 -22.44
N LEU A 217 -2.33 12.81 -21.65
CA LEU A 217 -3.00 12.89 -20.35
C LEU A 217 -2.12 13.71 -19.40
N GLY A 218 -2.65 14.83 -18.91
CA GLY A 218 -2.00 15.65 -17.87
C GLY A 218 -2.02 15.03 -16.47
N ARG A 219 -2.37 13.74 -16.37
CA ARG A 219 -2.49 12.98 -15.12
C ARG A 219 -1.95 11.56 -15.31
N GLN A 220 -1.64 10.90 -14.20
CA GLN A 220 -1.38 9.47 -14.18
C GLN A 220 -2.68 8.67 -14.44
N LEU A 221 -2.53 7.43 -14.91
CA LEU A 221 -3.65 6.51 -15.03
C LEU A 221 -4.19 6.16 -13.63
N SER A 222 -5.51 6.05 -13.52
CA SER A 222 -6.17 5.53 -12.33
C SER A 222 -5.92 4.03 -12.19
N GLN A 223 -6.19 3.48 -11.01
CA GLN A 223 -6.06 2.03 -10.76
C GLN A 223 -6.92 1.20 -11.73
N TYR A 224 -8.13 1.66 -12.05
CA TYR A 224 -9.02 0.99 -13.00
C TYR A 224 -8.50 1.05 -14.44
N GLU A 225 -7.87 2.16 -14.84
CA GLU A 225 -7.22 2.28 -16.15
C GLU A 225 -5.96 1.40 -16.22
N TYR A 226 -5.20 1.32 -15.13
CA TYR A 226 -4.06 0.40 -15.02
C TYR A 226 -4.48 -1.06 -15.20
N ALA A 227 -5.61 -1.47 -14.64
CA ALA A 227 -6.11 -2.84 -14.79
C ALA A 227 -6.39 -3.21 -16.25
N TYR A 228 -6.86 -2.27 -17.07
CA TYR A 228 -6.99 -2.48 -18.52
C TYR A 228 -5.63 -2.68 -19.19
N VAL A 229 -4.65 -1.83 -18.86
CA VAL A 229 -3.29 -1.96 -19.41
C VAL A 229 -2.67 -3.29 -19.00
N GLU A 230 -2.82 -3.70 -17.75
CA GLU A 230 -2.36 -4.99 -17.24
C GLU A 230 -2.97 -6.15 -18.03
N LYS A 231 -4.30 -6.16 -18.21
CA LYS A 231 -5.00 -7.14 -19.06
C LYS A 231 -4.42 -7.21 -20.48
N TRP A 232 -4.18 -6.06 -21.13
CA TRP A 232 -3.67 -6.04 -22.50
C TRP A 232 -2.23 -6.56 -22.62
N VAL A 233 -1.40 -6.28 -21.63
CA VAL A 233 0.03 -6.63 -21.65
C VAL A 233 0.28 -8.06 -21.15
N ILE A 234 -0.41 -8.47 -20.10
CA ILE A 234 -0.19 -9.76 -19.43
C ILE A 234 -1.08 -10.85 -20.02
N ASP A 235 -2.39 -10.62 -20.09
CA ASP A 235 -3.34 -11.64 -20.54
C ASP A 235 -3.33 -11.76 -22.06
N PHE A 236 -3.45 -10.63 -22.77
CA PHE A 236 -3.48 -10.62 -24.24
C PHE A 236 -2.09 -10.67 -24.88
N LYS A 237 -1.03 -10.44 -24.09
CA LYS A 237 0.38 -10.41 -24.54
C LYS A 237 0.62 -9.45 -25.70
N PHE A 238 -0.12 -8.34 -25.74
CA PHE A 238 0.02 -7.35 -26.80
C PHE A 238 1.24 -6.47 -26.58
N THR A 239 1.96 -6.21 -27.67
CA THR A 239 2.99 -5.17 -27.71
C THR A 239 2.33 -3.80 -27.79
N PHE A 240 3.12 -2.77 -27.50
CA PHE A 240 2.65 -1.40 -27.62
C PHE A 240 2.14 -1.06 -29.03
N ASP A 241 2.70 -1.66 -30.08
CA ASP A 241 2.30 -1.38 -31.46
C ASP A 241 0.85 -1.77 -31.75
N VAL A 242 0.40 -2.92 -31.22
CA VAL A 242 -1.01 -3.34 -31.32
C VAL A 242 -1.92 -2.36 -30.56
N ILE A 243 -1.51 -1.98 -29.34
CA ILE A 243 -2.25 -1.02 -28.51
C ILE A 243 -2.30 0.35 -29.20
N GLU A 244 -1.22 0.81 -29.84
CA GLU A 244 -1.19 2.09 -30.56
C GLU A 244 -2.18 2.11 -31.73
N ILE A 245 -2.35 1.00 -32.45
CA ILE A 245 -3.36 0.91 -33.51
C ILE A 245 -4.76 1.11 -32.93
N ALA A 246 -5.06 0.53 -31.76
CA ALA A 246 -6.32 0.75 -31.07
C ALA A 246 -6.48 2.22 -30.66
N LEU A 247 -5.46 2.80 -30.01
CA LEU A 247 -5.45 4.20 -29.57
C LEU A 247 -5.74 5.17 -30.73
N ARG A 248 -5.12 4.97 -31.90
CA ARG A 248 -5.32 5.80 -33.09
C ARG A 248 -6.73 5.74 -33.65
N ARG A 249 -7.44 4.62 -33.51
CA ARG A 249 -8.85 4.54 -33.94
C ARG A 249 -9.78 5.28 -32.99
N THR A 250 -9.38 5.40 -31.73
CA THR A 250 -10.14 6.13 -30.71
C THR A 250 -10.05 7.64 -30.81
N THR A 251 -8.97 8.20 -31.38
CA THR A 251 -8.81 9.66 -31.52
C THR A 251 -9.83 10.30 -32.47
N SER A 252 -10.52 9.50 -33.30
CA SER A 252 -11.61 9.97 -34.16
C SER A 252 -12.92 10.23 -33.39
N LYS A 253 -12.97 9.93 -32.08
CA LYS A 253 -14.12 10.17 -31.21
C LYS A 253 -13.82 11.30 -30.22
N VAL A 254 -14.81 12.15 -29.95
CA VAL A 254 -14.75 13.15 -28.89
C VAL A 254 -14.72 12.40 -27.55
N ASN A 255 -13.54 12.38 -26.90
CA ASN A 255 -13.26 11.71 -25.62
C ASN A 255 -13.11 10.16 -25.67
N PRO A 256 -11.91 9.63 -26.00
CA PRO A 256 -11.68 8.20 -26.04
C PRO A 256 -11.70 7.56 -24.63
N SER A 257 -12.62 6.61 -24.41
CA SER A 257 -12.70 5.88 -23.13
C SER A 257 -11.88 4.59 -23.17
N PHE A 258 -11.26 4.24 -22.04
CA PHE A 258 -10.54 2.97 -21.87
C PHE A 258 -11.44 1.75 -22.10
N ASP A 259 -12.72 1.81 -21.73
CA ASP A 259 -13.72 0.78 -22.02
C ASP A 259 -13.87 0.51 -23.53
N TYR A 260 -13.85 1.57 -24.36
CA TYR A 260 -13.95 1.40 -25.80
C TYR A 260 -12.66 0.82 -26.39
N ILE A 261 -11.49 1.23 -25.89
CA ILE A 261 -10.20 0.67 -26.29
C ILE A 261 -10.16 -0.83 -25.92
N ASP A 262 -10.61 -1.17 -24.71
CA ASP A 262 -10.66 -2.54 -24.23
C ASP A 262 -11.56 -3.43 -25.09
N LYS A 263 -12.74 -2.94 -25.50
CA LYS A 263 -13.63 -3.66 -26.42
C LYS A 263 -12.97 -3.97 -27.76
N LEU A 264 -12.23 -3.02 -28.31
CA LEU A 264 -11.52 -3.20 -29.58
C LEU A 264 -10.39 -4.23 -29.44
N LEU A 265 -9.59 -4.12 -28.38
CA LEU A 265 -8.49 -5.04 -28.11
C LEU A 265 -8.99 -6.45 -27.76
N THR A 266 -10.11 -6.56 -27.04
CA THR A 266 -10.75 -7.85 -26.73
C THR A 266 -11.25 -8.53 -28.00
N ASP A 267 -11.92 -7.81 -28.91
CA ASP A 267 -12.34 -8.37 -30.22
C ASP A 267 -11.15 -8.87 -31.05
N TRP A 268 -10.02 -8.16 -31.01
CA TRP A 268 -8.81 -8.61 -31.71
C TRP A 268 -8.18 -9.83 -31.06
N HIS A 269 -8.13 -9.88 -29.73
CA HIS A 269 -7.64 -11.01 -28.98
C HIS A 269 -8.49 -12.27 -29.23
N ASP A 270 -9.83 -12.14 -29.19
CA ASP A 270 -10.77 -13.25 -29.41
C ASP A 270 -10.69 -13.81 -30.85
N ARG A 271 -10.24 -12.99 -31.80
CA ARG A 271 -9.95 -13.40 -33.19
C ARG A 271 -8.53 -13.96 -33.38
N GLY A 272 -7.71 -14.00 -32.34
CA GLY A 272 -6.33 -14.48 -32.38
C GLY A 272 -5.33 -13.51 -33.01
N PHE A 273 -5.66 -12.21 -33.11
CA PHE A 273 -4.77 -11.21 -33.68
C PHE A 273 -3.76 -10.71 -32.65
N THR A 274 -2.60 -11.37 -32.59
CA THR A 274 -1.53 -11.05 -31.63
C THR A 274 -0.42 -10.15 -32.20
N THR A 275 -0.40 -9.91 -33.52
CA THR A 275 0.63 -9.09 -34.17
C THR A 275 0.02 -7.87 -34.88
N PRO A 276 0.78 -6.76 -35.01
CA PRO A 276 0.34 -5.58 -35.73
C PRO A 276 -0.09 -5.87 -37.18
N GLU A 277 0.57 -6.82 -37.85
CA GLU A 277 0.29 -7.19 -39.24
C GLU A 277 -1.10 -7.84 -39.38
N HIS A 278 -1.45 -8.75 -38.47
CA HIS A 278 -2.76 -9.39 -38.47
C HIS A 278 -3.88 -8.37 -38.29
N VAL A 279 -3.69 -7.44 -37.35
CA VAL A 279 -4.64 -6.35 -37.10
C VAL A 279 -4.75 -5.45 -38.33
N GLN A 280 -3.64 -4.99 -38.90
CA GLN A 280 -3.66 -4.12 -40.07
C GLN A 280 -4.31 -4.77 -41.30
N LYS A 281 -4.02 -6.05 -41.56
CA LYS A 281 -4.63 -6.80 -42.65
C LYS A 281 -6.15 -6.90 -42.48
N PHE A 282 -6.62 -7.25 -41.28
CA PHE A 282 -8.05 -7.28 -40.97
C PHE A 282 -8.72 -5.91 -41.19
N LEU A 283 -8.05 -4.83 -40.77
CA LEU A 283 -8.56 -3.47 -40.96
C LEU A 283 -8.61 -3.06 -42.44
N ALA A 284 -7.64 -3.49 -43.25
CA ALA A 284 -7.63 -3.27 -44.70
C ALA A 284 -8.79 -4.03 -45.37
N ASP A 285 -8.98 -5.30 -45.03
CA ASP A 285 -10.05 -6.15 -45.56
C ASP A 285 -11.44 -5.61 -45.20
N MET A 286 -11.62 -5.11 -43.97
CA MET A 286 -12.86 -4.44 -43.57
C MET A 286 -13.13 -3.17 -44.37
N LYS A 287 -12.08 -2.34 -44.60
CA LYS A 287 -12.21 -1.11 -45.39
C LYS A 287 -12.57 -1.43 -46.83
N GLN A 288 -12.01 -2.49 -47.40
CA GLN A 288 -12.31 -2.96 -48.75
C GLN A 288 -13.75 -3.50 -48.85
N LYS A 289 -14.15 -4.42 -47.97
CA LYS A 289 -15.55 -4.91 -47.90
C LYS A 289 -16.57 -3.79 -47.75
N SER A 290 -16.28 -2.75 -46.95
CA SER A 290 -17.18 -1.60 -46.81
C SER A 290 -17.30 -0.76 -48.09
N LYS A 291 -16.23 -0.68 -48.90
CA LYS A 291 -16.26 -0.02 -50.20
C LYS A 291 -17.05 -0.85 -51.21
N ASP A 292 -16.84 -2.16 -51.22
CA ASP A 292 -17.51 -3.09 -52.12
C ASP A 292 -19.03 -3.16 -51.85
N ILE A 293 -19.44 -3.11 -50.57
CA ILE A 293 -20.86 -3.00 -50.20
C ILE A 293 -21.45 -1.67 -50.69
N LYS A 294 -20.76 -0.54 -50.51
CA LYS A 294 -21.23 0.77 -50.96
C LYS A 294 -21.32 0.89 -52.49
N THR A 295 -20.45 0.20 -53.24
CA THR A 295 -20.53 0.17 -54.71
C THR A 295 -21.67 -0.73 -55.17
N LEU A 296 -21.91 -1.86 -54.51
CA LEU A 296 -23.07 -2.73 -54.77
C LEU A 296 -24.42 -2.05 -54.44
N GLU A 297 -24.51 -1.32 -53.33
CA GLU A 297 -25.71 -0.51 -52.99
C GLU A 297 -25.99 0.57 -54.05
N LYS A 298 -24.95 1.21 -54.59
CA LYS A 298 -25.09 2.20 -55.68
C LYS A 298 -25.47 1.55 -57.01
N ALA A 299 -24.98 0.34 -57.30
CA ALA A 299 -25.25 -0.37 -58.54
C ALA A 299 -26.64 -1.05 -58.56
N SER A 300 -27.17 -1.44 -57.40
CA SER A 300 -28.45 -2.14 -57.26
C SER A 300 -29.68 -1.21 -57.16
N GLY A 301 -29.48 0.12 -57.13
CA GLY A 301 -30.57 1.10 -57.10
C GLY A 301 -31.43 1.06 -55.83
N TYR A 302 -30.97 0.41 -54.77
CA TYR A 302 -31.72 0.27 -53.52
C TYR A 302 -31.65 1.58 -52.71
N GLN A 303 -32.72 2.37 -52.75
CA GLN A 303 -32.90 3.47 -51.79
C GLN A 303 -33.20 2.86 -50.41
N ASN A 304 -32.27 3.04 -49.47
CA ASN A 304 -32.44 2.67 -48.07
C ASN A 304 -33.72 3.32 -47.50
N TYR A 305 -34.80 2.55 -47.38
CA TYR A 305 -35.88 2.88 -46.45
C TYR A 305 -35.28 2.81 -45.05
N ASN A 306 -35.24 3.96 -44.36
CA ASN A 306 -34.80 4.17 -42.98
C ASN A 306 -34.75 2.89 -42.12
N GLN A 307 -33.66 2.14 -42.22
CA GLN A 307 -33.32 1.13 -41.23
C GLN A 307 -32.86 1.90 -40.00
N ARG A 308 -33.65 1.79 -38.94
CA ARG A 308 -33.41 2.39 -37.63
C ARG A 308 -31.92 2.23 -37.28
N LYS A 309 -31.23 3.34 -37.04
CA LYS A 309 -29.91 3.33 -36.40
C LYS A 309 -30.06 2.63 -35.05
N TYR A 310 -29.59 1.40 -34.95
CA TYR A 310 -29.43 0.74 -33.66
C TYR A 310 -28.19 1.31 -32.99
N ASP A 311 -28.35 2.41 -32.27
CA ASP A 311 -27.38 2.90 -31.28
C ASP A 311 -27.46 2.04 -30.01
N ASN A 312 -27.27 0.72 -30.12
CA ASN A 312 -26.84 -0.13 -29.01
C ASN A 312 -26.73 -1.60 -29.44
N LEU A 313 -25.52 -2.16 -29.40
CA LEU A 313 -25.30 -3.61 -29.48
C LEU A 313 -25.68 -4.34 -28.16
N ASN A 314 -26.21 -3.62 -27.16
CA ASN A 314 -26.60 -4.17 -25.87
C ASN A 314 -28.04 -4.69 -25.80
N SER A 315 -28.90 -4.46 -26.80
CA SER A 315 -30.30 -4.92 -26.76
C SER A 315 -30.52 -6.38 -27.17
N LEU A 316 -29.47 -7.08 -27.65
CA LEU A 316 -29.57 -8.48 -28.06
C LEU A 316 -29.38 -9.49 -26.92
N TYR A 317 -28.93 -9.04 -25.73
CA TYR A 317 -28.69 -9.92 -24.58
C TYR A 317 -29.69 -9.77 -23.43
N ALA A 318 -30.65 -8.83 -23.53
CA ALA A 318 -31.72 -8.71 -22.56
C ALA A 318 -32.92 -9.57 -23.00
N ASN A 319 -32.79 -10.89 -22.86
CA ASN A 319 -33.89 -11.79 -22.53
C ASN A 319 -33.33 -13.20 -22.30
N GLN A 320 -32.89 -13.45 -21.07
CA GLN A 320 -32.95 -14.80 -20.51
C GLN A 320 -33.84 -14.80 -19.26
N LYS A 321 -34.78 -15.75 -19.31
CA LYS A 321 -35.63 -16.32 -18.24
C LYS A 321 -36.96 -15.63 -17.96
N GLN A 322 -38.02 -16.27 -18.43
CA GLN A 322 -38.94 -16.92 -17.50
C GLN A 322 -38.57 -18.39 -17.41
#